data_AF-A0A7C1Z7L5-F1
#
_entry.id   AF-A0A7C1Z7L5-F1
#
_cell.length_a   1.000
_cell.length_b   1.000
_cell.length_c   1.000
_cell.angle_alpha   90.00
_cell.angle_beta   90.00
_cell.angle_gamma   90.00
#
_symmetry.space_group_name_H-M   'P 1'
#
loop_
_entity.id
_entity.type
_entity.pdbx_description
1 polymer ?
#
loop_
_entity_poly.entity_id
_entity_poly.type
_entity_poly.pdbx_seq_one_letter_code
_entity_poly.pdbx_strand_id
1 'polypeptide(L)'
;MMDITHLTTSSLQSTPWGKRISRVLAASLRAVEPKAAVARHLQRKGNQLTIRGRTYDLKRFQRVLVVGAGKAGAPMAHATARI
;
A
#
# COMPACT_ATOMS: atom_id res chain seq x y z
N MET A 1 -7.48 8.02 9.02
CA MET A 1 -8.12 6.71 9.19
C MET A 1 -9.23 6.62 8.15
N MET A 2 -9.34 5.54 7.36
CA MET A 2 -10.38 5.45 6.32
C MET A 2 -11.75 5.33 6.99
N ASP A 3 -12.60 6.32 6.79
CA ASP A 3 -13.93 6.38 7.40
C ASP A 3 -14.87 5.39 6.70
N ILE A 4 -15.56 4.57 7.50
CA ILE A 4 -16.52 3.57 7.04
C ILE A 4 -17.77 4.21 6.41
N THR A 5 -18.04 5.50 6.66
CA THR A 5 -19.13 6.24 6.03
C THR A 5 -19.01 6.22 4.50
N HIS A 6 -17.79 6.30 3.96
CA HIS A 6 -17.53 6.22 2.51
C HIS A 6 -17.75 4.83 1.90
N LEU A 7 -17.88 3.79 2.72
CA LEU A 7 -18.13 2.41 2.27
C LEU A 7 -19.58 1.99 2.46
N THR A 8 -20.47 2.92 2.82
CA THR A 8 -21.87 2.63 3.09
C THR A 8 -22.73 3.05 1.89
N THR A 9 -22.88 2.14 0.92
CA THR A 9 -23.73 2.34 -0.26
C THR A 9 -25.21 2.16 0.07
N SER A 10 -26.12 2.63 -0.80
CA SER A 10 -27.58 2.49 -0.61
C SER A 10 -28.00 1.05 -0.29
N SER A 11 -27.48 0.06 -1.02
CA SER A 11 -27.76 -1.36 -0.78
C SER A 11 -27.25 -1.88 0.57
N LEU A 12 -26.18 -1.28 1.12
CA LEU A 12 -25.69 -1.63 2.45
C LEU A 12 -26.51 -0.95 3.56
N GLN A 13 -27.19 0.17 3.28
CA GLN A 13 -28.07 0.82 4.25
C GLN A 13 -29.37 0.05 4.44
N SER A 14 -29.90 -0.55 3.37
CA SER A 14 -31.17 -1.29 3.39
C SER A 14 -31.06 -2.74 3.88
N THR A 15 -29.86 -3.23 4.22
CA THR A 15 -29.63 -4.60 4.68
C THR A 15 -29.25 -4.67 6.16
N PRO A 16 -29.77 -5.64 6.94
CA PRO A 16 -29.45 -5.78 8.38
C PRO A 16 -27.95 -5.94 8.68
N TRP A 17 -27.18 -6.44 7.71
CA TRP A 17 -25.76 -6.76 7.86
C TRP A 17 -24.82 -5.67 7.33
N GLY A 18 -25.34 -4.56 6.79
CA GLY A 18 -24.56 -3.53 6.11
C GLY A 18 -23.35 -3.03 6.90
N LYS A 19 -23.55 -2.69 8.18
CA LYS A 19 -22.47 -2.24 9.08
C LYS A 19 -21.37 -3.30 9.30
N ARG A 20 -21.68 -4.58 9.21
CA ARG A 20 -20.69 -5.67 9.31
C ARG A 20 -19.89 -5.76 8.02
N ILE A 21 -20.57 -5.69 6.88
CA ILE A 21 -19.95 -5.71 5.55
C ILE A 21 -19.01 -4.51 5.38
N SER A 22 -19.44 -3.28 5.69
CA SER A 22 -18.60 -2.08 5.58
C SER A 22 -17.33 -2.17 6.43
N ARG A 23 -17.40 -2.82 7.60
CA ARG A 23 -16.21 -3.04 8.46
C ARG A 23 -15.22 -4.02 7.83
N VAL A 24 -15.71 -5.11 7.23
CA VAL A 24 -14.86 -6.06 6.51
C VAL A 24 -14.20 -5.36 5.33
N LEU A 25 -14.96 -4.62 4.52
CA LEU A 25 -14.41 -3.84 3.40
C LEU A 25 -13.33 -2.86 3.85
N ALA A 26 -13.58 -2.11 4.93
CA ALA A 26 -12.60 -1.17 5.47
C ALA A 26 -11.32 -1.88 5.94
N ALA A 27 -11.44 -3.05 6.57
CA ALA A 27 -10.29 -3.86 6.98
C ALA A 27 -9.51 -4.37 5.77
N SER A 28 -10.20 -4.86 4.73
CA SER A 28 -9.59 -5.32 3.49
C SER A 28 -8.83 -4.20 2.78
N LEU A 29 -9.41 -3.00 2.66
CA LEU A 29 -8.73 -1.84 2.06
C LEU A 29 -7.50 -1.40 2.86
N ARG A 30 -7.58 -1.42 4.20
CA ARG A 30 -6.41 -1.14 5.06
C ARG A 30 -5.31 -2.18 4.90
N ALA A 31 -5.66 -3.45 4.73
CA ALA A 31 -4.68 -4.53 4.60
C ALA A 31 -3.80 -4.35 3.35
N VAL A 32 -4.36 -3.75 2.29
CA VAL A 32 -3.69 -3.49 1.00
C VAL A 32 -3.27 -2.02 0.82
N GLU A 33 -3.21 -1.23 1.89
CA GLU A 33 -2.80 0.17 1.81
C GLU A 33 -1.39 0.29 1.17
N PRO A 34 -1.22 1.08 0.09
CA PRO A 34 0.01 1.09 -0.70
C PRO A 34 1.28 1.33 0.10
N LYS A 35 1.30 2.31 1.02
CA LYS A 35 2.50 2.63 1.79
C LYS A 35 2.87 1.48 2.74
N ALA A 36 1.89 0.93 3.45
CA ALA A 36 2.09 -0.24 4.31
C ALA A 36 2.56 -1.46 3.51
N ALA A 37 2.00 -1.69 2.33
CA ALA A 37 2.40 -2.79 1.45
C ALA A 37 3.87 -2.66 1.00
N VAL A 38 4.31 -1.46 0.61
CA VAL A 38 5.71 -1.20 0.25
C VAL A 38 6.61 -1.40 1.47
N ALA A 39 6.29 -0.79 2.62
CA ALA A 39 7.12 -0.86 3.82
C ALA A 39 7.30 -2.30 4.37
N ARG A 40 6.31 -3.18 4.18
CA ARG A 40 6.42 -4.60 4.56
C ARG A 40 7.45 -5.37 3.72
N HIS A 41 7.64 -4.98 2.46
CA HIS A 41 8.40 -5.78 1.50
C HIS A 41 9.69 -5.13 1.02
N LEU A 42 9.87 -3.83 1.25
CA LEU A 42 11.02 -3.04 0.83
C LEU A 42 11.55 -2.21 2.00
N GLN A 43 12.84 -2.38 2.31
CA GLN A 43 13.52 -1.67 3.38
C GLN A 43 14.88 -1.21 2.87
N ARG A 44 15.30 0.01 3.24
CA ARG A 44 16.63 0.53 2.90
C ARG A 44 17.41 0.90 4.16
N LYS A 45 18.65 0.45 4.24
CA LYS A 45 19.62 0.85 5.27
C LYS A 45 20.88 1.38 4.59
N GLY A 46 21.01 2.71 4.53
CA GLY A 46 22.06 3.36 3.75
C GLY A 46 21.97 2.98 2.27
N ASN A 47 22.97 2.26 1.76
CA ASN A 47 23.01 1.80 0.37
C ASN A 47 22.53 0.35 0.19
N GLN A 48 22.12 -0.33 1.26
CA GLN A 48 21.55 -1.67 1.15
C GLN A 48 20.04 -1.58 1.02
N LEU A 49 19.51 -2.04 -0.10
CA LEU A 49 18.08 -2.15 -0.36
C LEU A 49 17.66 -3.61 -0.26
N THR A 50 16.79 -3.94 0.69
CA THR A 50 16.25 -5.29 0.86
C THR A 50 14.84 -5.35 0.30
N ILE A 51 14.61 -6.23 -0.68
CA ILE A 51 13.30 -6.51 -1.28
C ILE A 51 12.98 -7.98 -1.06
N ARG A 52 11.92 -8.27 -0.30
CA ARG A 52 11.47 -9.65 0.03
C ARG A 52 12.62 -10.59 0.45
N GLY A 53 13.54 -10.11 1.27
CA GLY A 53 14.67 -10.89 1.79
C GLY A 53 15.91 -10.96 0.89
N ARG A 54 15.86 -10.37 -0.32
CA ARG A 54 17.04 -10.20 -1.17
C ARG A 54 17.62 -8.80 -0.99
N THR A 55 18.92 -8.71 -0.73
CA THR A 55 19.61 -7.44 -0.51
C THR A 55 20.42 -7.04 -1.73
N TYR A 56 20.28 -5.79 -2.14
CA TYR A 56 20.98 -5.16 -3.25
C TYR A 56 21.85 -4.03 -2.70
N ASP A 57 23.12 -4.00 -3.10
CA ASP A 57 23.99 -2.83 -2.85
C ASP A 57 23.77 -1.80 -3.95
N LEU A 58 23.14 -0.68 -3.60
CA LEU A 58 22.81 0.41 -4.51
C LEU A 58 24.04 1.08 -5.11
N LYS A 59 25.22 0.99 -4.48
CA LYS A 59 26.47 1.53 -5.04
C LYS A 59 26.93 0.83 -6.31
N ARG A 60 26.44 -0.39 -6.57
CA ARG A 60 26.76 -1.16 -7.77
C ARG A 60 26.02 -0.65 -9.01
N PHE A 61 25.08 0.29 -8.84
CA PHE A 61 24.27 0.85 -9.92
C PHE A 61 24.62 2.32 -10.12
N GLN A 62 24.74 2.73 -11.38
CA GLN A 62 24.99 4.14 -11.72
C GLN A 62 23.81 5.04 -11.33
N ARG A 63 22.57 4.54 -11.48
CA ARG A 63 21.33 5.23 -11.12
C ARG A 63 20.28 4.22 -10.68
N VAL A 64 19.40 4.67 -9.79
CA VAL A 64 18.24 3.91 -9.32
C VAL A 64 17.01 4.76 -9.61
N LEU A 65 16.05 4.21 -10.37
CA LEU A 65 14.84 4.92 -10.78
C LEU A 65 13.62 4.22 -10.19
N VAL A 66 12.66 5.00 -9.69
CA VAL A 66 11.35 4.52 -9.24
C VAL A 66 10.33 4.86 -10.31
N VAL A 67 9.70 3.85 -10.90
CA VAL A 67 8.67 4.02 -11.92
C VAL A 67 7.36 3.42 -11.38
N GLY A 68 6.32 4.23 -11.32
CA GLY A 68 4.97 3.80 -10.92
C GLY A 68 4.05 3.73 -12.11
N ALA A 69 3.33 2.61 -12.27
CA ALA A 69 2.30 2.45 -13.30
C ALA A 69 1.05 1.76 -12.73
N GLY A 70 -0.13 2.09 -13.27
CA GLY A 70 -1.43 1.56 -12.84
C GLY A 70 -2.10 2.36 -11.71
N LYS A 71 -3.31 1.94 -11.30
CA LYS A 71 -4.15 2.67 -10.33
C LYS A 71 -3.46 2.93 -8.99
N ALA A 72 -2.64 1.97 -8.52
CA ALA A 72 -1.85 2.10 -7.30
C ALA A 72 -0.39 2.55 -7.57
N GLY A 73 -0.02 2.78 -8.83
CA GLY A 73 1.36 3.06 -9.24
C GLY A 73 1.89 4.34 -8.61
N ALA A 74 1.15 5.44 -8.72
CA ALA A 74 1.54 6.73 -8.13
C ALA A 74 1.76 6.65 -6.60
N PRO A 75 0.81 6.16 -5.77
CA PRO A 75 1.02 6.08 -4.33
C PRO A 75 2.11 5.06 -3.92
N MET A 76 2.26 3.95 -4.65
CA MET A 76 3.34 2.98 -4.36
C MET A 76 4.73 3.52 -4.73
N ALA A 77 4.86 4.23 -5.85
CA ALA A 77 6.10 4.89 -6.25
C ALA A 77 6.47 5.99 -5.25
N HIS A 78 5.49 6.80 -4.84
CA HIS A 78 5.70 7.81 -3.81
C HIS A 78 6.16 7.20 -2.48
N ALA A 79 5.53 6.10 -2.04
CA ALA A 79 5.95 5.40 -0.84
C ALA A 79 7.38 4.87 -0.96
N THR A 80 7.72 4.25 -2.09
CA THR A 80 9.07 3.72 -2.38
C THR A 80 10.14 4.80 -2.34
N ALA A 81 9.87 5.98 -2.90
CA ALA A 81 10.82 7.10 -2.94
C ALA A 81 11.14 7.70 -1.56
N ARG A 82 10.37 7.35 -0.52
CA ARG A 82 10.56 7.84 0.85
C ARG A 82 11.27 6.83 1.77
N ILE A 83 11.77 5.72 1.21
CA ILE A 83 12.50 4.65 1.92
C ILE A 83 14.00 4.84 1.68
#